data_AF-A0A1C6QYJ5-F1
#
_entry.id   AF-A0A1C6QYJ5-F1
#
_cell.length_a   1.000
_cell.length_b   1.000
_cell.length_c   1.000
_cell.angle_alpha   90.00
_cell.angle_beta   90.00
_cell.angle_gamma   90.00
#
_symmetry.space_group_name_H-M   'P 1'
#
loop_
_entity.id
_entity.type
_entity.pdbx_description
1 polymer ?
#
loop_
_entity_poly.entity_id
_entity_poly.type
_entity_poly.pdbx_seq_one_letter_code
_entity_poly.pdbx_strand_id
1 'polypeptide(L)'
;MSDSPRTPAGQWAGTVTHDGEVDDYTVTFQEDGSLVVVTQKSTGTGSWSVTGDGAFTFFLREEFNTDVTQISPTGFRAAYIKIDIEARLEGDAKFTGRGKAVVHGPDDTVIYATDAETDARRVP
;
A
#
# COMPACT_ATOMS: atom_id res chain seq x y z
N MET A 1 -24.34 2.25 -23.45
CA MET A 1 -22.87 2.36 -23.42
C MET A 1 -22.42 1.53 -22.25
N SER A 2 -21.62 0.49 -22.49
CA SER A 2 -21.07 -0.31 -21.40
C SER A 2 -19.89 0.49 -20.86
N ASP A 3 -20.05 1.15 -19.71
CA ASP A 3 -18.88 1.68 -19.00
C ASP A 3 -18.05 0.47 -18.60
N SER A 4 -16.87 0.33 -19.21
CA SER A 4 -15.90 -0.64 -18.73
C SER A 4 -15.63 -0.35 -17.25
N PRO A 5 -15.54 -1.38 -16.39
CA PRO A 5 -15.19 -1.15 -15.00
C PRO A 5 -13.87 -0.38 -14.92
N ARG A 6 -13.84 0.71 -14.14
CA ARG A 6 -12.62 1.49 -13.97
C ARG A 6 -11.52 0.57 -13.42
N THR A 7 -10.36 0.61 -14.05
CA THR A 7 -9.21 -0.22 -13.68
C THR A 7 -8.12 0.65 -13.03
N PRO A 8 -7.46 0.17 -11.97
CA PRO A 8 -6.28 0.84 -11.41
C PRO A 8 -5.01 0.53 -12.21
N ALA A 9 -5.07 -0.38 -13.20
CA ALA A 9 -3.90 -0.88 -13.91
C ALA A 9 -3.00 0.25 -14.42
N GLY A 10 -1.69 0.07 -14.28
CA GLY A 10 -0.67 1.07 -14.58
C GLY A 10 0.13 1.51 -13.36
N GLN A 11 1.03 2.47 -13.58
CA GLN A 11 1.94 2.98 -12.57
C GLN A 11 1.36 4.22 -11.88
N TRP A 12 1.59 4.31 -10.57
CA TRP A 12 1.16 5.39 -9.71
C TRP A 12 2.29 5.78 -8.76
N ALA A 13 2.28 7.03 -8.34
CA ALA A 13 3.16 7.56 -7.31
C ALA A 13 2.31 8.31 -6.28
N GLY A 14 2.64 8.17 -5.01
CA GLY A 14 1.85 8.74 -3.94
C GLY A 14 2.59 8.78 -2.61
N THR A 15 1.83 9.18 -1.60
CA THR A 15 2.28 9.22 -0.21
C THR A 15 1.37 8.36 0.65
N VAL A 16 1.93 7.74 1.68
CA VAL A 16 1.19 7.14 2.78
C VAL A 16 1.51 7.91 4.06
N THR A 17 0.48 8.31 4.80
CA THR A 17 0.60 8.94 6.12
C THR A 17 0.23 7.93 7.19
N HIS A 18 1.07 7.80 8.21
CA HIS A 18 0.86 6.93 9.37
C HIS A 18 1.61 7.54 10.56
N ASP A 19 1.01 7.54 11.76
CA ASP A 19 1.65 8.05 12.99
C ASP A 19 2.27 9.46 12.93
N GLY A 20 1.80 10.31 12.00
CA GLY A 20 2.37 11.63 11.75
C GLY A 20 3.61 11.64 10.86
N GLU A 21 4.08 10.47 10.44
CA GLU A 21 5.09 10.27 9.40
C GLU A 21 4.44 10.20 8.01
N VAL A 22 5.19 10.60 6.99
CA VAL A 22 4.78 10.53 5.58
C VAL A 22 5.87 9.82 4.80
N ASP A 23 5.51 8.74 4.11
CA ASP A 23 6.40 7.97 3.25
C ASP A 23 5.95 8.07 1.79
N ASP A 24 6.91 8.34 0.90
CA ASP A 24 6.69 8.27 -0.55
C ASP A 24 6.70 6.81 -1.03
N TYR A 25 5.83 6.50 -1.99
CA TYR A 25 5.81 5.21 -2.65
C TYR A 25 5.51 5.31 -4.15
N THR A 26 5.90 4.27 -4.86
CA THR A 26 5.41 3.97 -6.21
C THR A 26 4.73 2.61 -6.21
N VAL A 27 3.65 2.47 -6.98
CA VAL A 27 2.93 1.21 -7.11
C VAL A 27 2.60 0.96 -8.58
N THR A 28 2.72 -0.30 -9.00
CA THR A 28 2.28 -0.75 -10.31
C THR A 28 1.16 -1.78 -10.11
N PHE A 29 -0.03 -1.46 -10.58
CA PHE A 29 -1.17 -2.38 -10.61
C PHE A 29 -1.19 -3.10 -11.97
N GLN A 30 -1.29 -4.42 -11.94
CA GLN A 30 -1.38 -5.27 -13.13
C GLN A 30 -2.83 -5.62 -13.44
N GLU A 31 -3.15 -5.89 -14.71
CA GLU A 31 -4.51 -6.26 -15.13
C GLU A 31 -5.03 -7.56 -14.51
N ASP A 32 -4.13 -8.44 -14.06
CA ASP A 32 -4.45 -9.72 -13.45
C ASP A 32 -4.88 -9.62 -11.96
N GLY A 33 -4.94 -8.40 -11.42
CA GLY A 33 -5.27 -8.17 -10.01
C GLY A 33 -4.06 -8.15 -9.09
N SER A 34 -2.83 -8.34 -9.57
CA SER A 34 -1.62 -8.21 -8.76
C SER A 34 -1.12 -6.76 -8.69
N LEU A 35 -0.31 -6.46 -7.67
CA LEU A 35 0.40 -5.18 -7.56
C LEU A 35 1.82 -5.37 -7.02
N VAL A 36 2.69 -4.42 -7.36
CA VAL A 36 4.04 -4.27 -6.79
C VAL A 36 4.18 -2.86 -6.26
N VAL A 37 4.67 -2.72 -5.02
CA VAL A 37 4.92 -1.44 -4.36
C VAL A 37 6.41 -1.31 -4.02
N VAL A 38 6.92 -0.10 -4.14
CA VAL A 38 8.29 0.25 -3.76
C VAL A 38 8.24 1.54 -2.97
N THR A 39 8.86 1.51 -1.79
CA THR A 39 9.13 2.68 -0.97
C THR A 39 10.65 2.81 -0.78
N GLN A 40 11.10 3.86 -0.10
CA GLN A 40 12.50 3.93 0.34
C GLN A 40 12.85 2.85 1.38
N LYS A 41 11.86 2.40 2.17
CA LYS A 41 12.06 1.52 3.34
C LYS A 41 11.84 0.04 3.03
N SER A 42 11.11 -0.26 1.98
CA SER A 42 10.54 -1.59 1.73
C SER A 42 10.21 -1.81 0.26
N THR A 43 10.06 -3.07 -0.10
CA THR A 43 9.47 -3.50 -1.36
C THR A 43 8.42 -4.55 -1.10
N GLY A 44 7.33 -4.52 -1.85
CA GLY A 44 6.19 -5.37 -1.58
C GLY A 44 5.41 -5.81 -2.80
N THR A 45 4.61 -6.84 -2.58
CA THR A 45 3.69 -7.37 -3.57
C THR A 45 2.34 -7.61 -2.92
N GLY A 46 1.30 -7.66 -3.75
CA GLY A 46 -0.05 -7.80 -3.24
C GLY A 46 -1.07 -8.04 -4.34
N SER A 47 -2.32 -7.80 -3.97
CA SER A 47 -3.46 -7.89 -4.85
C SER A 47 -4.37 -6.68 -4.70
N TRP A 48 -5.08 -6.35 -5.76
CA TRP A 48 -6.17 -5.39 -5.78
C TRP A 48 -7.44 -6.03 -6.31
N SER A 49 -8.59 -5.50 -5.87
CA SER A 49 -9.89 -5.92 -6.38
C SER A 49 -10.86 -4.74 -6.44
N VAL A 50 -11.84 -4.83 -7.35
CA VAL A 50 -12.92 -3.86 -7.48
C VAL A 50 -14.06 -4.24 -6.52
N THR A 51 -14.45 -3.33 -5.64
CA THR A 51 -15.55 -3.53 -4.68
C THR A 51 -16.80 -2.73 -5.03
N GLY A 52 -16.69 -1.80 -5.97
CA GLY A 52 -17.80 -1.00 -6.50
C GLY A 52 -17.29 -0.03 -7.57
N ASP A 53 -18.20 0.79 -8.13
CA ASP A 53 -17.77 1.80 -9.12
C ASP A 53 -16.77 2.79 -8.50
N GLY A 54 -15.54 2.77 -9.02
CA GLY A 54 -14.41 3.56 -8.52
C GLY A 54 -13.97 3.20 -7.10
N ALA A 55 -14.39 2.05 -6.54
CA ALA A 55 -14.00 1.59 -5.21
C ALA A 55 -13.16 0.31 -5.32
N PHE A 56 -12.07 0.27 -4.56
CA PHE A 56 -11.07 -0.79 -4.62
C PHE A 56 -10.63 -1.21 -3.22
N THR A 57 -10.16 -2.45 -3.09
CA THR A 57 -9.40 -2.90 -1.93
C THR A 57 -8.02 -3.35 -2.37
N PHE A 58 -7.00 -2.96 -1.61
CA PHE A 58 -5.60 -3.36 -1.80
C PHE A 58 -5.13 -4.15 -0.58
N PHE A 59 -4.55 -5.31 -0.84
CA PHE A 59 -3.93 -6.16 0.17
C PHE A 59 -2.49 -6.37 -0.24
N LEU A 60 -1.53 -5.98 0.60
CA LEU A 60 -0.13 -6.11 0.25
C LEU A 60 0.74 -6.48 1.45
N ARG A 61 1.87 -7.08 1.13
CA ARG A 61 2.96 -7.38 2.05
C ARG A 61 4.22 -6.74 1.54
N GLU A 62 4.85 -5.94 2.38
CA GLU A 62 6.14 -5.34 2.09
C GLU A 62 7.20 -5.87 3.04
N GLU A 63 8.33 -6.28 2.49
CA GLU A 63 9.51 -6.67 3.24
C GLU A 63 10.37 -5.42 3.46
N PHE A 64 10.83 -5.19 4.69
CA PHE A 64 11.74 -4.08 4.96
C PHE A 64 13.12 -4.37 4.39
N ASN A 65 13.71 -3.37 3.74
CA ASN A 65 15.03 -3.49 3.14
C ASN A 65 16.08 -3.75 4.25
N THR A 66 17.05 -4.62 3.98
CA THR A 66 17.99 -5.10 5.01
C THR A 66 18.91 -4.02 5.59
N ASP A 67 19.11 -2.95 4.83
CA ASP A 67 19.88 -1.76 5.20
C ASP A 67 19.07 -0.75 6.04
N VAL A 68 17.74 -0.90 6.07
CA VAL A 68 16.86 -0.07 6.89
C VAL A 68 16.66 -0.77 8.23
N THR A 69 17.35 -0.27 9.27
CA THR A 69 17.17 -0.79 10.63
C THR A 69 15.88 -0.21 11.21
N GLN A 70 14.74 -0.85 10.95
CA GLN A 70 13.51 -0.53 11.66
C GLN A 70 13.51 -1.25 13.02
N ILE A 71 13.90 -0.52 14.06
CA ILE A 71 13.69 -0.92 15.44
C ILE A 71 12.34 -0.33 15.86
N SER A 72 11.40 -1.18 16.27
CA SER A 72 10.15 -0.69 16.82
C SER A 72 10.40 0.12 18.09
N PRO A 73 9.43 0.96 18.52
CA PRO A 73 9.50 1.62 19.83
C PRO A 73 9.70 0.64 21.01
N THR A 74 9.40 -0.64 20.81
CA THR A 74 9.51 -1.74 21.78
C THR A 74 10.81 -2.55 21.68
N GLY A 75 11.75 -2.17 20.80
CA GLY A 75 13.08 -2.79 20.68
C GLY A 75 13.13 -4.06 19.81
N PHE A 76 12.04 -4.41 19.12
CA PHE A 76 12.00 -5.54 18.19
C PHE A 76 12.41 -5.10 16.79
N ARG A 77 13.17 -5.94 16.09
CA ARG A 77 13.50 -5.74 14.68
C ARG A 77 12.25 -6.01 13.84
N ALA A 78 11.78 -5.01 13.10
CA ALA A 78 10.71 -5.22 12.13
C ALA A 78 11.25 -6.00 10.92
N ALA A 79 10.47 -6.96 10.41
CA ALA A 79 10.81 -7.77 9.24
C ALA A 79 9.96 -7.40 8.03
N TYR A 80 8.65 -7.34 8.22
CA TYR A 80 7.70 -7.03 7.15
C TYR A 80 6.46 -6.31 7.70
N ILE A 81 5.68 -5.74 6.79
CA ILE A 81 4.41 -5.11 7.07
C ILE A 81 3.32 -5.70 6.16
N LYS A 82 2.13 -5.92 6.73
CA LYS A 82 0.90 -6.25 5.99
C LYS A 82 0.00 -5.03 5.98
N ILE A 83 -0.52 -4.66 4.82
CA ILE A 83 -1.33 -3.45 4.67
C ILE A 83 -2.60 -3.79 3.90
N ASP A 84 -3.72 -3.41 4.48
CA ASP A 84 -5.06 -3.56 3.91
C ASP A 84 -5.66 -2.14 3.75
N ILE A 85 -5.90 -1.70 2.51
CA ILE A 85 -6.42 -0.36 2.20
C ILE A 85 -7.72 -0.45 1.41
N GLU A 86 -8.72 0.31 1.83
CA GLU A 86 -9.88 0.65 1.01
C GLU A 86 -9.60 1.98 0.29
N ALA A 87 -9.75 1.99 -1.03
CA ALA A 87 -9.42 3.12 -1.86
C ALA A 87 -10.57 3.53 -2.79
N ARG A 88 -10.60 4.82 -3.14
CA ARG A 88 -11.50 5.40 -4.14
C ARG A 88 -10.69 6.06 -5.25
N LEU A 89 -11.08 5.76 -6.49
CA LEU A 89 -10.60 6.46 -7.68
C LEU A 89 -11.44 7.72 -7.89
N GLU A 90 -10.80 8.86 -7.78
CA GLU A 90 -11.33 10.18 -8.09
C GLU A 90 -10.96 10.53 -9.55
N GLY A 91 -11.96 10.56 -10.43
CA GLY A 91 -11.74 10.68 -11.87
C GLY A 91 -11.11 9.43 -12.46
N ASP A 92 -9.98 9.60 -13.15
CA ASP A 92 -9.18 8.56 -13.82
C ASP A 92 -7.71 8.52 -13.37
N ALA A 93 -7.28 9.48 -12.55
CA ALA A 93 -5.86 9.70 -12.29
C ALA A 93 -5.50 9.98 -10.82
N LYS A 94 -6.46 9.87 -9.88
CA LYS A 94 -6.20 10.09 -8.46
C LYS A 94 -6.83 9.02 -7.57
N PHE A 95 -6.03 8.42 -6.70
CA PHE A 95 -6.51 7.58 -5.60
C PHE A 95 -6.45 8.34 -4.28
N THR A 96 -7.50 8.15 -3.47
CA THR A 96 -7.45 8.38 -2.03
C THR A 96 -7.85 7.09 -1.32
N GLY A 97 -7.21 6.74 -0.21
CA GLY A 97 -7.48 5.50 0.48
C GLY A 97 -7.11 5.54 1.94
N ARG A 98 -7.65 4.58 2.69
CA ARG A 98 -7.42 4.45 4.13
C ARG A 98 -7.56 3.01 4.55
N GLY A 99 -6.83 2.63 5.59
CA GLY A 99 -6.88 1.28 6.11
C GLY A 99 -5.84 1.05 7.20
N LYS A 100 -5.37 -0.18 7.32
CA LYS A 100 -4.55 -0.61 8.46
C LYS A 100 -3.24 -1.22 7.99
N ALA A 101 -2.17 -0.87 8.68
CA ALA A 101 -0.85 -1.45 8.51
C ALA A 101 -0.44 -2.19 9.78
N VAL A 102 0.05 -3.42 9.64
CA VAL A 102 0.46 -4.29 10.75
C VAL A 102 1.89 -4.74 10.53
N VAL A 103 2.77 -4.33 11.44
CA VAL A 103 4.20 -4.61 11.42
C VAL A 103 4.49 -5.88 12.20
N HIS A 104 5.27 -6.76 11.58
CA HIS A 104 5.65 -8.05 12.14
C HIS A 104 7.17 -8.17 12.30
N GLY A 105 7.57 -8.95 13.30
CA GLY A 105 8.95 -9.40 13.48
C GLY A 105 9.31 -10.60 12.61
N PRO A 106 10.58 -11.05 12.65
CA PRO A 106 11.06 -12.20 11.87
C PRO A 106 10.40 -13.53 12.26
N ASP A 107 9.77 -13.59 13.43
CA ASP A 107 9.05 -14.74 13.99
C ASP A 107 7.52 -14.63 13.80
N ASP A 108 7.08 -13.76 12.87
CA ASP A 108 5.69 -13.41 12.62
C ASP A 108 4.94 -12.77 13.80
N THR A 109 5.62 -12.45 14.90
CA THR A 109 5.02 -11.74 16.04
C THR A 109 4.57 -10.35 15.60
N VAL A 110 3.33 -9.97 15.94
CA VAL A 110 2.85 -8.60 15.73
C VAL A 110 3.59 -7.68 16.69
N ILE A 111 4.37 -6.76 16.14
CA ILE A 111 5.12 -5.77 16.91
C ILE A 111 4.27 -4.51 17.12
N TYR A 112 3.58 -4.09 16.05
CA TYR A 112 2.92 -2.81 15.99
C TYR A 112 1.81 -2.80 14.94
N ALA A 113 0.81 -1.95 15.11
CA ALA A 113 -0.20 -1.69 14.08
C ALA A 113 -0.64 -0.23 14.13
N THR A 114 -0.88 0.36 12.96
CA THR A 114 -1.31 1.75 12.81
C THR A 114 -2.32 1.88 11.67
N ASP A 115 -3.06 2.99 11.69
CA ASP A 115 -3.88 3.40 10.57
C ASP A 115 -3.00 4.05 9.50
N ALA A 116 -3.36 3.84 8.24
CA ALA A 116 -2.64 4.36 7.09
C ALA A 116 -3.62 5.07 6.16
N GLU A 117 -3.26 6.27 5.72
CA GLU A 117 -3.99 7.04 4.70
C GLU A 117 -3.12 7.28 3.49
N THR A 118 -3.66 7.12 2.28
CA THR A 118 -2.91 7.29 1.05
C THR A 118 -3.57 8.28 0.09
N ASP A 119 -2.72 9.08 -0.57
CA ASP A 119 -3.06 9.88 -1.75
C ASP A 119 -2.06 9.51 -2.85
N ALA A 120 -2.55 9.17 -4.04
CA ALA A 120 -1.71 8.78 -5.17
C ALA A 120 -2.23 9.32 -6.49
N ARG A 121 -1.31 9.51 -7.43
CA ARG A 121 -1.60 9.97 -8.79
C ARG A 121 -1.02 9.01 -9.82
N ARG A 122 -1.74 8.86 -10.93
CA ARG A 122 -1.31 8.04 -12.05
C ARG A 122 -0.08 8.69 -12.70
N VAL A 123 0.93 7.87 -12.96
CA VAL A 123 2.13 8.28 -13.70
C VAL A 123 1.84 8.05 -15.20
N PRO A 124 2.06 9.05 -16.07
CA PRO A 124 1.88 8.92 -17.52
C PRO A 124 2.77 7.86 -18.16
#